data_AF-A0A7M4D540-F1
#
_entry.id   AF-A0A7M4D540-F1
#
_cell.length_a   1.000
_cell.length_b   1.000
_cell.length_c   1.000
_cell.angle_alpha   90.00
_cell.angle_beta   90.00
_cell.angle_gamma   90.00
#
_symmetry.space_group_name_H-M   'P 1'
#
loop_
_entity.id
_entity.type
_entity.pdbx_description
1 polymer ?
#
loop_
_entity_poly.entity_id
_entity_poly.type
_entity_poly.pdbx_seq_one_letter_code
_entity_poly.pdbx_strand_id
1 'polypeptide(L)'
;MVKDEYDGIQSVLKSKNYIQKLYSLIRYKILKPIFLLRWDKFIAERIAETLRQDETGILFIGAFHEIIKKLPRDITVLQLKEIAKIRKYQKIIQADYRDNTAHFERLTEYLISKL
;
A
#
# COMPACT_ATOMS: atom_id res chain seq x y z
N MET A 1 12.67 -0.72 -11.62
CA MET A 1 11.56 -0.52 -10.66
C MET A 1 11.96 -0.93 -9.26
N VAL A 2 12.12 -2.23 -8.94
CA VAL A 2 12.55 -2.69 -7.61
C VAL A 2 13.95 -2.17 -7.24
N LYS A 3 14.89 -2.22 -8.20
CA LYS A 3 16.25 -1.70 -8.02
C LYS A 3 16.27 -0.19 -7.74
N ASP A 4 15.46 0.60 -8.44
CA ASP A 4 15.40 2.06 -8.26
C ASP A 4 14.87 2.45 -6.87
N GLU A 5 13.88 1.70 -6.38
CA GLU A 5 13.32 1.88 -5.03
C GLU A 5 14.32 1.46 -3.94
N TYR A 6 14.99 0.31 -4.15
CA TYR A 6 16.06 -0.17 -3.29
C TYR A 6 17.23 0.82 -3.21
N ASP A 7 17.71 1.30 -4.36
CA ASP A 7 18.81 2.27 -4.45
C ASP A 7 18.43 3.60 -3.78
N GLY A 8 17.17 4.03 -3.92
CA GLY A 8 16.62 5.18 -3.21
C GLY A 8 16.71 5.04 -1.69
N ILE A 9 16.26 3.91 -1.14
CA ILE A 9 16.32 3.63 0.31
C ILE A 9 17.78 3.48 0.77
N GLN A 10 18.63 2.78 0.01
CA GLN A 10 20.05 2.63 0.33
C GLN A 10 20.80 3.96 0.36
N SER A 11 20.47 4.89 -0.54
CA SER A 11 21.07 6.24 -0.53
C SER A 11 20.73 7.05 0.72
N VAL A 12 19.55 6.83 1.31
CA VAL A 12 19.13 7.43 2.59
C VAL A 12 19.85 6.77 3.77
N LEU A 13 20.05 5.45 3.72
CA LEU A 13 20.66 4.69 4.83
C LEU A 13 22.19 4.83 4.87
N LYS A 14 22.86 4.94 3.71
CA LYS A 14 24.33 5.00 3.59
C LYS A 14 24.91 6.42 3.62
N SER A 15 24.09 7.47 3.64
CA SER A 15 24.58 8.85 3.63
C SER A 15 25.17 9.23 5.00
N LYS A 16 26.49 9.44 5.03
CA LYS A 16 27.25 9.87 6.22
C LYS A 16 27.05 11.36 6.57
N ASN A 17 26.63 12.18 5.60
CA ASN A 17 26.47 13.63 5.76
C ASN A 17 25.00 14.04 5.95
N TYR A 18 24.75 14.90 6.94
CA TYR A 18 23.41 15.32 7.37
C TYR A 18 22.59 16.00 6.25
N ILE A 19 23.23 16.84 5.43
CA ILE A 19 22.58 17.55 4.30
C ILE A 19 22.23 16.58 3.17
N GLN A 20 23.12 15.64 2.84
CA GLN A 20 22.84 14.59 1.84
C GLN A 20 21.68 13.69 2.30
N LYS A 21 21.64 13.34 3.58
CA LYS A 21 20.55 12.57 4.16
C LYS A 21 19.21 13.29 4.03
N LEU A 22 19.18 14.59 4.29
CA LEU A 22 17.98 15.42 4.13
C LEU A 22 17.51 15.48 2.67
N TYR A 23 18.42 15.70 1.72
CA TYR A 23 18.10 15.70 0.29
C TYR A 23 17.53 14.34 -0.17
N SER A 24 18.18 13.24 0.21
CA SER A 24 17.72 11.89 -0.14
C SER A 24 16.35 11.56 0.48
N LEU A 25 16.08 12.02 1.70
CA LEU A 25 14.78 11.87 2.35
C LEU A 25 13.67 12.64 1.61
N ILE A 26 13.93 13.89 1.23
CA ILE A 26 12.98 14.72 0.46
C ILE A 26 12.71 14.06 -0.89
N ARG A 27 13.77 13.67 -1.61
CA ARG A 27 13.66 12.98 -2.90
C ARG A 27 12.87 11.68 -2.79
N TYR A 28 13.14 10.85 -1.78
CA TYR A 28 12.39 9.62 -1.53
C TYR A 28 10.92 9.90 -1.23
N LYS A 29 10.59 10.89 -0.39
CA LYS A 29 9.21 11.28 -0.13
C LYS A 29 8.45 11.70 -1.39
N ILE A 30 9.11 12.39 -2.32
CA ILE A 30 8.51 12.81 -3.60
C ILE A 30 8.32 11.63 -4.56
N LEU A 31 9.29 10.72 -4.63
CA LEU A 31 9.26 9.59 -5.56
C LEU A 31 8.35 8.44 -5.09
N LYS A 32 8.15 8.28 -3.78
CA LYS A 32 7.36 7.19 -3.20
C LYS A 32 5.93 7.06 -3.77
N PRO A 33 5.14 8.14 -3.91
CA PRO A 33 3.83 8.07 -4.57
C PRO A 33 3.90 7.59 -6.02
N ILE A 34 4.92 8.03 -6.77
CA ILE A 34 5.12 7.65 -8.18
C ILE A 34 5.41 6.15 -8.28
N PHE A 35 6.28 5.63 -7.40
CA PHE A 35 6.56 4.20 -7.34
C PHE A 35 5.31 3.40 -7.03
N LEU A 36 4.51 3.83 -6.05
CA LEU A 36 3.26 3.14 -5.69
C LEU A 36 2.29 3.08 -6.87
N LEU A 37 2.13 4.17 -7.63
CA LEU A 37 1.30 4.17 -8.82
C LEU A 37 1.79 3.21 -9.91
N ARG A 38 3.11 3.12 -10.09
CA ARG A 38 3.75 2.20 -11.05
C ARG A 38 3.59 0.75 -10.62
N TRP A 39 3.74 0.45 -9.33
CA TRP A 39 3.48 -0.87 -8.75
C TRP A 39 2.03 -1.30 -8.96
N ASP A 40 1.08 -0.44 -8.63
CA ASP A 40 -0.35 -0.73 -8.84
C ASP A 40 -0.67 -1.04 -10.31
N LYS A 41 -0.07 -0.29 -11.24
CA LYS A 41 -0.26 -0.51 -12.68
C LYS A 41 0.30 -1.88 -13.09
N PHE A 42 1.52 -2.17 -12.66
CA PHE A 42 2.15 -3.47 -12.93
C PHE A 42 1.32 -4.63 -12.36
N ILE A 43 0.80 -4.49 -11.13
CA ILE A 43 -0.06 -5.51 -10.51
C ILE A 43 -1.34 -5.70 -11.33
N ALA A 44 -2.02 -4.62 -11.73
CA ALA A 44 -3.23 -4.71 -12.54
C ALA A 44 -2.98 -5.37 -13.90
N GLU A 45 -1.87 -5.02 -14.57
CA GLU A 45 -1.45 -5.64 -15.83
C GLU A 45 -1.18 -7.14 -15.64
N ARG A 46 -0.43 -7.53 -14.60
CA ARG A 46 -0.19 -8.95 -14.30
C ARG A 46 -1.47 -9.72 -14.03
N ILE A 47 -2.41 -9.15 -13.26
CA ILE A 47 -3.70 -9.79 -13.01
C ILE A 47 -4.45 -10.01 -14.32
N ALA A 48 -4.51 -9.00 -15.19
CA ALA A 48 -5.17 -9.11 -16.50
C ALA A 48 -4.51 -10.16 -17.42
N GLU A 49 -3.19 -10.33 -17.33
CA GLU A 49 -2.45 -11.33 -18.12
C GLU A 49 -2.61 -12.76 -17.58
N THR A 50 -2.71 -12.93 -16.26
CA THR A 50 -2.65 -14.26 -15.63
C THR A 50 -4.00 -14.83 -15.23
N LEU A 51 -4.99 -13.99 -14.91
CA LEU A 51 -6.33 -14.43 -14.54
C LEU A 51 -7.09 -14.81 -15.80
N ARG A 52 -7.43 -16.09 -15.93
CA ARG A 52 -8.15 -16.60 -17.09
C ARG A 52 -9.63 -16.22 -17.04
N GLN A 53 -10.28 -16.34 -18.18
CA GLN A 53 -11.73 -16.20 -18.27
C GLN A 53 -12.42 -17.18 -17.29
N ASP A 54 -13.41 -16.68 -16.56
CA ASP A 54 -14.17 -17.41 -15.54
C ASP A 54 -13.34 -17.93 -14.35
N GLU A 55 -12.08 -17.49 -14.21
CA GLU A 55 -11.24 -17.81 -13.06
C GLU A 55 -11.47 -16.83 -11.90
N THR A 56 -11.46 -17.36 -10.68
CA THR A 56 -11.49 -16.55 -9.45
C THR A 56 -10.12 -16.59 -8.78
N GLY A 57 -9.50 -15.41 -8.66
CA GLY A 57 -8.25 -15.23 -7.93
C GLY A 57 -8.45 -14.65 -6.54
N ILE A 58 -7.52 -14.93 -5.62
CA ILE A 58 -7.43 -14.26 -4.32
C ILE A 58 -6.21 -13.34 -4.32
N LEU A 59 -6.40 -12.10 -3.88
CA LEU A 59 -5.34 -11.10 -3.84
C LEU A 59 -5.11 -10.59 -2.43
N PHE A 60 -3.88 -10.74 -1.95
CA PHE A 60 -3.39 -10.12 -0.72
C PHE A 60 -2.53 -8.91 -1.07
N ILE A 61 -2.95 -7.72 -0.67
CA ILE A 61 -2.25 -6.47 -0.98
C ILE A 61 -2.37 -5.47 0.17
N GLY A 62 -1.37 -4.60 0.31
CA GLY A 62 -1.40 -3.52 1.29
C GLY A 62 -2.57 -2.56 1.05
N ALA A 63 -3.21 -2.10 2.13
CA ALA A 63 -4.45 -1.31 2.05
C ALA A 63 -4.30 0.04 1.32
N PHE A 64 -3.09 0.56 1.16
CA PHE A 64 -2.82 1.84 0.49
C PHE A 64 -2.72 1.75 -1.03
N HIS A 65 -2.67 0.54 -1.60
CA HIS A 65 -2.69 0.35 -3.05
C HIS A 65 -4.06 0.75 -3.64
N GLU A 66 -4.06 1.31 -4.86
CA GLU A 66 -5.27 1.72 -5.59
C GLU A 66 -5.47 0.91 -6.88
N ILE A 67 -5.27 -0.40 -6.78
CA ILE A 67 -5.34 -1.33 -7.92
C ILE A 67 -6.73 -1.45 -8.55
N ILE A 68 -7.81 -1.34 -7.77
CA ILE A 68 -9.19 -1.59 -8.25
C ILE A 68 -9.55 -0.64 -9.39
N LYS A 69 -9.07 0.61 -9.33
CA LYS A 69 -9.29 1.63 -10.36
C LYS A 69 -8.53 1.36 -11.67
N LYS A 70 -7.55 0.46 -11.65
CA LYS A 70 -6.65 0.14 -12.76
C LYS A 70 -6.93 -1.24 -13.36
N LEU A 71 -7.77 -2.05 -12.71
CA LEU A 71 -8.16 -3.34 -13.24
C LEU A 71 -9.04 -3.18 -14.49
N PRO A 72 -8.96 -4.12 -15.44
CA PRO A 72 -9.92 -4.23 -16.53
C PRO A 72 -11.38 -4.27 -16.03
N ARG A 73 -12.30 -3.70 -16.81
CA ARG A 73 -13.72 -3.53 -16.40
C ARG A 73 -14.49 -4.84 -16.30
N ASP A 74 -13.99 -5.88 -16.96
CA ASP A 74 -14.49 -7.25 -16.96
C ASP A 74 -14.08 -8.03 -15.71
N ILE A 75 -13.14 -7.52 -14.89
CA ILE A 75 -12.80 -8.11 -13.60
C ILE A 75 -13.70 -7.56 -12.51
N THR A 76 -14.48 -8.44 -11.89
CA THR A 76 -15.29 -8.11 -10.71
C THR A 76 -14.46 -8.29 -9.44
N VAL A 77 -14.46 -7.29 -8.55
CA VAL A 77 -13.71 -7.33 -7.29
C VAL A 77 -14.66 -7.43 -6.11
N LEU A 78 -14.56 -8.53 -5.35
CA LEU A 78 -15.21 -8.68 -4.06
C LEU A 78 -14.24 -8.28 -2.94
N GLN A 79 -14.56 -7.21 -2.21
CA GLN A 79 -13.79 -6.79 -1.04
C GLN A 79 -14.32 -7.49 0.21
N LEU A 80 -13.43 -8.21 0.90
CA LEU A 80 -13.76 -8.92 2.14
C LEU A 80 -13.99 -7.98 3.33
N LYS A 81 -13.34 -6.82 3.32
CA LYS A 81 -13.47 -5.76 4.33
C LYS A 81 -13.36 -4.40 3.65
N GLU A 82 -13.94 -3.37 4.25
CA GLU A 82 -13.90 -2.00 3.77
C GLU A 82 -12.48 -1.44 3.84
N ILE A 83 -11.88 -1.17 2.68
CA ILE A 83 -10.52 -0.62 2.58
C ILE A 83 -10.35 0.66 3.41
N ALA A 84 -11.39 1.50 3.49
CA ALA A 84 -11.37 2.73 4.28
C ALA A 84 -11.14 2.47 5.78
N LYS A 85 -11.75 1.43 6.37
CA LYS A 85 -11.57 1.05 7.78
C LYS A 85 -10.16 0.47 8.00
N ILE A 86 -9.67 -0.34 7.08
CA ILE A 86 -8.30 -0.88 7.15
C ILE A 86 -7.25 0.24 7.09
N ARG A 87 -7.41 1.21 6.17
CA ARG A 87 -6.51 2.38 6.07
C ARG A 87 -6.52 3.20 7.36
N LYS A 88 -7.70 3.42 7.97
CA LYS A 88 -7.81 4.12 9.27
C LYS A 88 -7.07 3.37 10.37
N TYR A 89 -7.28 2.06 10.48
CA TYR A 89 -6.59 1.22 11.45
C TYR A 89 -5.06 1.31 11.31
N GLN A 90 -4.55 1.14 10.08
CA GLN A 90 -3.10 1.23 9.81
C GLN A 90 -2.52 2.61 10.12
N LYS A 91 -3.26 3.70 9.86
CA LYS A 91 -2.84 5.05 10.22
C LYS A 91 -2.72 5.24 11.72
N ILE A 92 -3.65 4.67 12.51
CA ILE A 92 -3.62 4.75 13.98
C ILE A 92 -2.43 3.97 14.54
N ILE A 93 -2.05 2.83 13.95
CA ILE A 93 -0.83 2.10 14.37
C ILE A 93 0.43 2.90 14.08
N GLN A 94 0.46 3.62 12.97
CA GLN A 94 1.63 4.41 12.54
C GLN A 94 1.76 5.74 13.29
N ALA A 95 0.64 6.29 13.79
CA ALA A 95 0.62 7.42 14.70
C ALA A 95 0.77 6.91 16.15
N ASP A 96 1.34 7.68 17.07
CA ASP A 96 1.42 7.27 18.48
C ASP A 96 -0.01 7.02 19.00
N TYR A 97 -0.31 5.78 19.42
CA TYR A 97 -1.66 5.23 19.64
C TYR A 97 -2.40 5.85 20.82
N ARG A 98 -1.70 6.66 21.63
CA ARG A 98 -2.09 7.05 22.98
C ARG A 98 -3.32 7.96 23.07
N ASP A 99 -3.68 8.66 21.99
CA ASP A 99 -4.80 9.61 22.00
C ASP A 99 -6.15 9.04 21.52
N ASN A 100 -6.24 7.76 21.08
CA ASN A 100 -7.48 7.28 20.44
C ASN A 100 -7.81 5.79 20.66
N THR A 101 -7.60 5.29 21.88
CA THR A 101 -7.77 3.87 22.26
C THR A 101 -9.15 3.30 21.90
N ALA A 102 -10.24 4.01 22.23
CA ALA A 102 -11.60 3.53 21.96
C ALA A 102 -11.96 3.47 20.46
N HIS A 103 -11.35 4.31 19.62
CA HIS A 103 -11.52 4.21 18.17
C HIS A 103 -10.69 3.07 17.58
N PHE A 104 -9.48 2.87 18.11
CA PHE A 104 -8.61 1.76 17.75
C PHE A 104 -9.25 0.41 18.06
N GLU A 105 -9.78 0.21 19.27
CA GLU A 105 -10.47 -1.02 19.68
C GLU A 105 -11.61 -1.40 18.74
N ARG A 106 -12.49 -0.45 18.40
CA ARG A 106 -13.58 -0.67 17.44
C ARG A 106 -13.10 -1.10 16.06
N LEU A 107 -11.98 -0.54 15.59
CA LEU A 107 -11.39 -0.94 14.31
C LEU A 107 -10.76 -2.33 14.41
N THR A 108 -10.12 -2.66 15.54
CA THR A 108 -9.60 -4.01 15.81
C THR A 108 -10.71 -5.04 15.81
N GLU A 109 -11.81 -4.79 16.53
CA GLU A 109 -13.00 -5.65 16.55
C GLU A 109 -13.57 -5.89 15.15
N TYR A 110 -13.67 -4.83 14.34
CA TYR A 110 -14.10 -4.93 12.94
C TYR A 110 -13.17 -5.81 12.08
N LEU A 111 -11.86 -5.77 12.33
CA LEU A 111 -10.89 -6.56 11.57
C LEU A 111 -10.91 -8.04 11.96
N ILE A 112 -11.10 -8.36 13.23
CA ILE A 112 -11.18 -9.75 13.71
C ILE A 112 -12.57 -10.36 13.53
N SER A 113 -13.60 -9.54 13.29
CA SER A 113 -14.95 -10.05 13.07
C SER A 113 -14.98 -10.95 11.83
N LYS A 114 -15.87 -11.94 11.84
CA LYS A 114 -16.09 -12.81 10.68
C LYS A 114 -16.48 -12.00 9.45
N LEU A 115 -16.15 -12.55 8.28
CA LEU A 115 -16.48 -11.99 6.98
C LEU A 115 -17.99 -12.03 6.72
#